data_AF-A0A511N6W0-F1
#
_entry.id   AF-A0A511N6W0-F1
#
_cell.length_a   1.000
_cell.length_b   1.000
_cell.length_c   1.000
_cell.angle_alpha   90.00
_cell.angle_beta   90.00
_cell.angle_gamma   90.00
#
_symmetry.space_group_name_H-M   'P 1'
#
loop_
_entity.id
_entity.type
_entity.pdbx_description
1 polymer ?
#
loop_
_entity_poly.entity_id
_entity_poly.type
_entity_poly.pdbx_seq_one_letter_code
_entity_poly.pdbx_strand_id
1 'polypeptide(L)'
;MAGKWVTCHQIGIYDFALTKGKKYQVLKVKEDLREIRLRGDNQRHRWYPTWYFDLSGGDVPILKKITVDDPIDDPFCDYVEVTLTLSDGNRRWCVCATPSYFQRYIEDGIQAKEVGEGENRRVALQLLGAPKFAPGGKTFLHFNIPHLVMFSELSEATIWTAMKHMDDQGELEASSVPYSHARMENDLENE
;
A
#
# COMPACT_ATOMS: atom_id res chain seq x y z
N MET A 1 -14.05 -21.30 -19.01
CA MET A 1 -12.82 -20.49 -18.80
C MET A 1 -11.58 -21.03 -19.52
N ALA A 2 -11.42 -22.34 -19.75
CA ALA A 2 -10.25 -22.87 -20.45
C ALA A 2 -10.04 -22.21 -21.83
N GLY A 3 -8.77 -22.02 -22.21
CA GLY A 3 -8.34 -21.33 -23.43
C GLY A 3 -8.29 -19.80 -23.33
N LYS A 4 -8.97 -19.20 -22.34
CA LYS A 4 -8.94 -17.74 -22.11
C LYS A 4 -7.61 -17.30 -21.51
N TRP A 5 -7.29 -16.03 -21.74
CA TRP A 5 -6.19 -15.33 -21.06
C TRP A 5 -6.72 -14.61 -19.82
N VAL A 6 -5.98 -14.71 -18.74
CA VAL A 6 -6.25 -14.03 -17.47
C VAL A 6 -5.02 -13.24 -17.06
N THR A 7 -5.19 -12.14 -16.33
CA THR A 7 -4.08 -11.29 -15.91
C THR A 7 -3.83 -11.47 -14.42
N CYS A 8 -2.59 -11.76 -14.02
CA CYS A 8 -2.25 -11.85 -12.60
C CYS A 8 -2.33 -10.45 -11.96
N HIS A 9 -3.13 -10.28 -10.90
CA HIS A 9 -3.23 -8.99 -10.18
C HIS A 9 -2.60 -9.01 -8.79
N GLN A 10 -2.27 -10.19 -8.27
CA GLN A 10 -1.45 -10.38 -7.07
C GLN A 10 -0.72 -11.73 -7.17
N ILE A 11 0.44 -11.86 -6.53
CA ILE A 11 1.29 -13.07 -6.64
C ILE A 11 1.27 -13.98 -5.41
N GLY A 12 1.01 -13.44 -4.20
CA GLY A 12 0.99 -14.21 -2.96
C GLY A 12 2.27 -15.02 -2.74
N ILE A 13 2.10 -16.26 -2.27
CA ILE A 13 3.17 -17.24 -2.08
C ILE A 13 3.74 -17.80 -3.40
N TYR A 14 3.29 -17.33 -4.56
CA TYR A 14 3.67 -17.84 -5.87
C TYR A 14 4.61 -16.89 -6.63
N ASP A 15 5.37 -16.05 -5.92
CA ASP A 15 6.36 -15.12 -6.47
C ASP A 15 7.39 -15.79 -7.40
N PHE A 16 7.73 -17.04 -7.15
CA PHE A 16 8.61 -17.86 -7.98
C PHE A 16 7.96 -18.36 -9.28
N ALA A 17 6.66 -18.10 -9.50
CA ALA A 17 5.89 -18.65 -10.62
C ALA A 17 4.94 -17.66 -11.30
N LEU A 18 4.58 -16.56 -10.64
CA LEU A 18 3.67 -15.53 -11.14
C LEU A 18 4.34 -14.16 -11.10
N THR A 19 3.98 -13.32 -12.06
CA THR A 19 4.37 -11.92 -12.14
C THR A 19 3.11 -11.07 -12.26
N LYS A 20 2.92 -10.08 -11.38
CA LYS A 20 1.79 -9.15 -11.46
C LYS A 20 1.78 -8.42 -12.80
N GLY A 21 0.58 -8.25 -13.37
CA GLY A 21 0.33 -7.64 -14.68
C GLY A 21 0.59 -8.57 -15.86
N LYS A 22 1.20 -9.75 -15.67
CA LYS A 22 1.43 -10.71 -16.76
C LYS A 22 0.16 -11.50 -17.06
N LYS A 23 -0.05 -11.76 -18.36
CA LYS A 23 -1.16 -12.59 -18.86
C LYS A 23 -0.75 -14.06 -18.95
N TYR A 24 -1.63 -14.94 -18.51
CA TYR A 24 -1.46 -16.39 -18.55
C TYR A 24 -2.65 -17.05 -19.23
N GLN A 25 -2.40 -18.06 -20.04
CA GLN A 25 -3.45 -18.85 -20.68
C GLN A 25 -3.96 -19.94 -19.72
N VAL A 26 -5.27 -20.01 -19.54
CA VAL A 26 -5.93 -21.03 -18.72
C VAL A 26 -5.96 -22.36 -19.47
N LEU A 27 -5.32 -23.39 -18.92
CA LEU A 27 -5.29 -24.74 -19.48
C LEU A 27 -6.47 -25.57 -19.00
N LYS A 28 -6.82 -25.48 -17.72
CA LYS A 28 -7.93 -26.22 -17.08
C LYS A 28 -8.55 -25.41 -15.95
N VAL A 29 -9.76 -25.79 -15.55
CA VAL A 29 -10.54 -25.13 -14.50
C VAL A 29 -11.12 -26.19 -13.58
N LYS A 30 -11.11 -25.91 -12.27
CA LYS A 30 -11.89 -26.60 -11.24
C LYS A 30 -12.83 -25.56 -10.62
N GLU A 31 -14.07 -25.54 -11.09
CA GLU A 31 -15.05 -24.52 -10.68
C GLU A 31 -15.43 -24.67 -9.20
N ASP A 32 -15.49 -25.90 -8.71
CA ASP A 32 -15.77 -26.26 -7.31
C ASP A 32 -14.73 -25.71 -6.34
N LEU A 33 -13.45 -25.81 -6.70
CA LEU A 33 -12.33 -25.34 -5.89
C LEU A 33 -11.90 -23.90 -6.23
N ARG A 34 -12.57 -23.26 -7.20
CA ARG A 34 -12.18 -21.94 -7.73
C ARG A 34 -10.69 -21.88 -8.09
N GLU A 35 -10.19 -22.93 -8.75
CA GLU A 35 -8.80 -23.01 -9.21
C GLU A 35 -8.71 -23.05 -10.73
N ILE A 36 -7.68 -22.41 -11.26
CA ILE A 36 -7.29 -22.50 -12.66
C ILE A 36 -5.90 -23.10 -12.79
N ARG A 37 -5.71 -23.94 -13.81
CA ARG A 37 -4.40 -24.49 -14.15
C ARG A 37 -3.78 -23.68 -15.27
N LEU A 38 -2.56 -23.23 -15.08
CA LEU A 38 -1.79 -22.46 -16.06
C LEU A 38 -0.32 -22.87 -16.03
N ARG A 39 0.44 -22.41 -17.03
CA ARG A 39 1.91 -22.52 -17.07
C ARG A 39 2.51 -21.24 -16.50
N GLY A 40 3.15 -21.32 -15.34
CA GLY A 40 3.79 -20.18 -14.68
C GLY A 40 5.11 -19.78 -15.35
N ASP A 41 5.72 -18.72 -14.85
CA ASP A 41 6.98 -18.16 -15.36
C ASP A 41 8.14 -19.17 -15.29
N ASN A 42 8.13 -20.00 -14.26
CA ASN A 42 9.03 -21.13 -14.07
C ASN A 42 8.78 -22.33 -15.01
N GLN A 43 7.93 -22.16 -16.03
CA GLN A 43 7.58 -23.15 -17.04
C GLN A 43 6.82 -24.39 -16.53
N ARG A 44 6.43 -24.43 -15.25
CA ARG A 44 5.69 -25.54 -14.64
C ARG A 44 4.18 -25.31 -14.73
N HIS A 45 3.43 -26.41 -14.85
CA HIS A 45 1.97 -26.38 -14.75
C HIS A 45 1.52 -26.56 -13.30
N ARG A 46 0.79 -25.59 -12.75
CA ARG A 46 0.27 -25.63 -11.38
C ARG A 46 -1.18 -25.12 -11.33
N TRP A 47 -1.91 -25.55 -10.31
CA TRP A 47 -3.22 -25.00 -9.97
C TRP A 47 -3.03 -23.77 -9.10
N TYR A 48 -3.70 -22.69 -9.47
CA TYR A 48 -3.68 -21.43 -8.75
C TYR A 48 -5.12 -21.03 -8.46
N PRO A 49 -5.39 -20.48 -7.28
CA PRO A 49 -6.69 -19.91 -7.00
C PRO A 49 -7.05 -18.78 -7.97
N THR A 50 -8.32 -18.69 -8.35
CA THR A 50 -8.79 -17.69 -9.32
C THR A 50 -8.64 -16.26 -8.81
N TRP A 51 -8.68 -16.05 -7.49
CA TRP A 51 -8.53 -14.73 -6.86
C TRP A 51 -7.14 -14.12 -6.98
N TYR A 52 -6.15 -14.81 -7.55
CA TYR A 52 -4.88 -14.20 -7.96
C TYR A 52 -4.95 -13.50 -9.33
N PHE A 53 -6.07 -13.65 -10.05
CA PHE A 53 -6.20 -13.24 -11.45
C PHE A 53 -7.47 -12.42 -11.73
N ASP A 54 -7.31 -11.38 -12.54
CA ASP A 54 -8.41 -10.80 -13.28
C ASP A 54 -8.80 -11.76 -14.41
N LEU A 55 -9.94 -12.42 -14.22
CA LEU A 55 -10.46 -13.42 -15.14
C LEU A 55 -11.01 -12.83 -16.46
N SER A 56 -11.15 -11.50 -16.53
CA SER A 56 -11.48 -10.81 -17.78
C SER A 56 -10.28 -10.73 -18.74
N GLY A 57 -9.06 -10.83 -18.20
CA GLY A 57 -7.81 -10.61 -18.95
C GLY A 57 -7.51 -9.13 -19.20
N GLY A 58 -8.16 -8.23 -18.46
CA GLY A 58 -7.91 -6.80 -18.45
C GLY A 58 -6.49 -6.45 -18.01
N ASP A 59 -6.08 -5.21 -18.24
CA ASP A 59 -4.77 -4.76 -17.79
C ASP A 59 -4.85 -4.39 -16.30
N VAL A 60 -3.80 -4.76 -15.56
CA VAL A 60 -3.70 -4.49 -14.12
C VAL A 60 -2.66 -3.39 -13.91
N PRO A 61 -2.96 -2.36 -13.10
CA PRO A 61 -1.97 -1.35 -12.73
C PRO A 61 -0.79 -1.96 -11.99
N ILE A 62 0.43 -1.66 -12.45
CA ILE A 62 1.68 -2.07 -11.80
C ILE A 62 2.51 -0.84 -11.44
N LEU A 63 3.20 -0.89 -10.30
CA LEU A 63 4.13 0.15 -9.88
C LEU A 63 5.26 0.30 -10.90
N LYS A 64 5.45 1.53 -11.39
CA LYS A 64 6.49 1.87 -12.37
C LYS A 64 7.57 2.76 -11.79
N LYS A 65 7.21 3.66 -10.88
CA LYS A 65 8.12 4.67 -10.35
C LYS A 65 7.71 5.07 -8.94
N ILE A 66 8.71 5.35 -8.11
CA ILE A 66 8.56 6.12 -6.87
C ILE A 66 9.24 7.48 -7.05
N THR A 67 8.75 8.49 -6.34
CA THR A 67 9.40 9.78 -6.15
C THR A 67 9.36 10.07 -4.66
N VAL A 68 10.51 10.25 -4.03
CA VAL A 68 10.58 10.78 -2.66
C VAL A 68 10.49 12.28 -2.79
N ASP A 69 9.42 12.86 -2.25
CA ASP A 69 9.07 14.27 -2.49
C ASP A 69 9.89 15.21 -1.58
N ASP A 70 10.37 14.69 -0.45
CA ASP A 70 11.25 15.35 0.52
C ASP A 70 12.65 14.70 0.58
N PRO A 71 13.72 15.43 0.94
CA PRO A 71 15.01 14.81 1.22
C PRO A 71 14.91 13.90 2.45
N ILE A 72 15.70 12.82 2.46
CA ILE A 72 15.92 11.99 3.65
C ILE A 72 17.16 12.54 4.36
N ASP A 73 16.95 13.26 5.47
CA ASP A 73 18.02 13.90 6.24
C ASP A 73 18.68 12.92 7.23
N ASP A 74 17.88 12.05 7.87
CA ASP A 74 18.35 10.99 8.76
C ASP A 74 17.67 9.65 8.41
N PRO A 75 18.37 8.73 7.71
CA PRO A 75 17.81 7.43 7.34
C PRO A 75 17.19 6.62 8.49
N PHE A 76 17.58 6.86 9.74
CA PHE A 76 17.09 6.11 10.90
C PHE A 76 16.07 6.88 11.75
N CYS A 77 15.83 8.17 11.47
CA CYS A 77 14.97 9.05 12.28
C CYS A 77 14.29 10.14 11.44
N ASP A 78 13.54 9.74 10.41
CA ASP A 78 12.88 10.67 9.50
C ASP A 78 11.48 10.25 9.04
N TYR A 79 10.80 11.17 8.38
CA TYR A 79 9.50 11.05 7.73
C TYR A 79 9.58 11.72 6.36
N VAL A 80 9.14 11.03 5.31
CA VAL A 80 9.10 11.57 3.94
C VAL A 80 7.79 11.23 3.24
N GLU A 81 7.32 12.15 2.40
CA GLU A 81 6.22 11.89 1.48
C GLU A 81 6.73 11.19 0.22
N VAL A 82 5.97 10.19 -0.26
CA VAL A 82 6.33 9.41 -1.44
C VAL A 82 5.17 9.34 -2.43
N THR A 83 5.43 9.77 -3.65
CA THR A 83 4.52 9.63 -4.78
C THR A 83 4.82 8.35 -5.57
N LEU A 84 3.83 7.46 -5.64
CA LEU A 84 3.86 6.24 -6.45
C LEU A 84 3.19 6.49 -7.80
N THR A 85 3.83 6.08 -8.90
CA THR A 85 3.25 6.15 -10.26
C THR A 85 3.04 4.74 -10.81
N LEU A 86 1.82 4.44 -11.23
CA LEU A 86 1.42 3.16 -11.80
C LEU A 86 1.48 3.18 -13.35
N SER A 87 1.43 2.00 -13.95
CA SER A 87 1.50 1.79 -15.40
C SER A 87 0.35 2.39 -16.20
N ASP A 88 -0.79 2.61 -15.58
CA ASP A 88 -1.97 3.24 -16.18
C ASP A 88 -1.93 4.78 -16.06
N GLY A 89 -0.87 5.34 -15.47
CA GLY A 89 -0.71 6.77 -15.22
C GLY A 89 -1.35 7.27 -13.93
N ASN A 90 -2.09 6.40 -13.20
CA ASN A 90 -2.61 6.76 -11.90
C ASN A 90 -1.48 6.93 -10.88
N ARG A 91 -1.71 7.82 -9.92
CA ARG A 91 -0.77 8.12 -8.83
C ARG A 91 -1.39 7.78 -7.48
N ARG A 92 -0.55 7.30 -6.56
CA ARG A 92 -0.88 7.13 -5.14
C ARG A 92 0.11 7.90 -4.30
N TRP A 93 -0.33 8.37 -3.14
CA TRP A 93 0.53 9.02 -2.15
C TRP A 93 0.60 8.16 -0.90
N CYS A 94 1.81 7.96 -0.40
CA CYS A 94 2.05 7.32 0.88
C CYS A 94 3.09 8.07 1.68
N VAL A 95 3.14 7.72 2.97
CA VAL A 95 4.07 8.27 3.92
C VAL A 95 5.05 7.18 4.31
N CYS A 96 6.34 7.45 4.24
CA CYS A 96 7.38 6.56 4.73
C CYS A 96 8.04 7.19 5.96
N ALA A 97 8.14 6.46 7.06
CA ALA A 97 8.75 6.98 8.28
C ALA A 97 9.48 5.88 9.06
N THR A 98 10.38 6.27 9.95
CA THR A 98 11.01 5.33 10.89
C THR A 98 10.30 5.33 12.25
N PRO A 99 10.34 4.21 13.01
CA PRO A 99 9.84 4.20 14.38
C PRO A 99 10.47 5.28 15.27
N SER A 100 11.78 5.52 15.11
CA SER A 100 12.53 6.53 15.88
C SER A 100 12.00 7.94 15.66
N TYR A 101 11.57 8.29 14.43
CA TYR A 101 10.96 9.58 14.15
C TYR A 101 9.70 9.81 15.00
N PHE A 102 8.80 8.82 15.03
CA PHE A 102 7.59 8.91 15.84
C PHE A 102 7.89 8.89 17.34
N GLN A 103 8.84 8.07 17.79
CA GLN A 103 9.23 8.02 19.19
C GLN A 103 9.74 9.40 19.64
N ARG A 104 10.68 10.00 18.91
CA ARG A 104 11.17 11.36 19.17
C ARG A 104 10.00 12.35 19.19
N TYR A 105 9.11 12.26 18.20
CA TYR A 105 7.98 13.16 18.08
C TYR A 105 6.98 13.04 19.27
N ILE A 106 6.80 11.84 19.82
CA ILE A 106 5.97 11.59 21.00
C ILE A 106 6.67 12.13 22.26
N GLU A 107 7.96 11.86 22.40
CA GLU A 107 8.77 12.23 23.57
C GLU A 107 8.96 13.75 23.69
N ASP A 108 9.17 14.44 22.58
CA ASP A 108 9.35 15.90 22.52
C ASP A 108 8.05 16.66 22.84
N GLY A 109 6.92 15.95 22.95
CA GLY A 109 5.59 16.53 23.01
C GLY A 109 5.22 17.13 21.65
N ILE A 110 4.00 16.87 21.17
CA ILE A 110 3.53 17.34 19.86
C ILE A 110 3.65 18.88 19.80
N GLN A 111 4.72 19.37 19.17
CA GLN A 111 5.01 20.80 19.08
C GLN A 111 4.28 21.39 17.87
N ALA A 112 3.63 22.54 18.07
CA ALA A 112 3.00 23.25 16.98
C ALA A 112 4.06 23.97 16.12
N LYS A 113 3.89 24.00 14.79
CA LYS A 113 4.76 24.72 13.87
C LYS A 113 4.20 26.12 13.63
N GLU A 114 5.02 27.16 13.78
CA GLU A 114 4.64 28.51 13.34
C GLU A 114 4.57 28.56 11.81
N VAL A 115 3.46 29.09 11.28
CA VAL A 115 3.25 29.28 9.84
C VAL A 115 2.81 30.72 9.58
N GLY A 116 3.50 31.41 8.68
CA GLY A 116 3.25 32.80 8.27
C GLY A 116 4.29 33.80 8.81
N GLU A 117 4.30 35.01 8.22
CA GLU A 117 5.17 36.13 8.63
C GLU A 117 4.34 37.34 9.10
N GLY A 118 4.92 38.14 10.02
CA GLY A 118 4.31 39.38 10.50
C GLY A 118 3.03 39.18 11.33
N GLU A 119 2.04 40.04 11.16
CA GLU A 119 0.74 40.00 11.86
C GLU A 119 -0.14 38.81 11.46
N ASN A 120 0.25 38.05 10.43
CA ASN A 120 -0.42 36.83 9.97
C ASN A 120 0.18 35.54 10.53
N ARG A 121 0.95 35.61 11.63
CA ARG A 121 1.43 34.44 12.36
C ARG A 121 0.27 33.58 12.82
N ARG A 122 0.21 32.34 12.32
CA ARG A 122 -0.69 31.30 12.79
C ARG A 122 0.13 30.17 13.38
N VAL A 123 -0.37 29.59 14.45
CA VAL A 123 0.15 28.34 14.98
C VAL A 123 -0.56 27.22 14.23
N ALA A 124 0.13 26.57 13.29
CA ALA A 124 -0.39 25.36 12.67
C ALA A 124 0.06 24.17 13.52
N LEU A 125 -0.88 23.54 14.21
CA LEU A 125 -0.72 22.15 14.64
C LEU A 125 -0.82 21.30 13.38
N GLN A 126 0.27 21.20 12.63
CA GLN A 126 0.33 20.33 11.45
C GLN A 126 0.97 19.01 11.84
N LEU A 127 0.23 18.20 12.60
CA LEU A 127 0.23 16.77 12.35
C LEU A 127 -1.21 16.26 12.30
N LEU A 128 -1.69 16.11 11.08
CA LEU A 128 -2.71 15.14 10.66
C LEU A 128 -4.04 15.13 11.44
N GLY A 129 -4.47 16.27 11.99
CA GLY A 129 -5.85 16.50 12.42
C GLY A 129 -6.00 17.53 13.55
N ALA A 130 -7.15 18.21 13.58
CA ALA A 130 -7.54 19.04 14.73
C ALA A 130 -7.83 18.14 15.95
N PRO A 131 -7.50 18.57 17.19
CA PRO A 131 -7.89 17.86 18.41
C PRO A 131 -9.39 17.59 18.40
N LYS A 132 -9.77 16.38 18.79
CA LYS A 132 -11.16 15.93 18.82
C LYS A 132 -11.65 15.87 20.26
N PHE A 133 -12.93 16.16 20.41
CA PHE A 133 -13.62 16.12 21.69
C PHE A 133 -14.45 14.85 21.76
N ALA A 134 -14.17 14.02 22.75
CA ALA A 134 -15.03 12.90 23.09
C ALA A 134 -16.20 13.38 23.97
N PRO A 135 -17.36 12.69 23.93
CA PRO A 135 -18.39 12.86 24.96
C PRO A 135 -17.77 12.72 26.36
N GLY A 136 -18.04 13.70 27.23
CA GLY A 136 -17.43 13.78 28.57
C GLY A 136 -16.20 14.70 28.68
N GLY A 137 -15.93 15.53 27.66
CA GLY A 137 -14.93 16.61 27.74
C GLY A 137 -13.48 16.16 27.58
N LYS A 138 -13.23 14.87 27.32
CA LYS A 138 -11.89 14.37 27.01
C LYS A 138 -11.47 14.89 25.65
N THR A 139 -10.31 15.53 25.61
CA THR A 139 -9.64 15.91 24.36
C THR A 139 -8.67 14.80 23.98
N PHE A 140 -8.69 14.38 22.73
CA PHE A 140 -7.74 13.41 22.20
C PHE A 140 -7.21 13.86 20.84
N LEU A 141 -6.01 13.40 20.53
CA LEU A 141 -5.38 13.56 19.23
C LEU A 141 -5.53 12.24 18.49
N HIS A 142 -5.94 12.31 17.23
CA HIS A 142 -5.99 11.15 16.35
C HIS A 142 -5.02 11.40 15.20
N PHE A 143 -4.27 10.37 14.82
CA PHE A 143 -3.42 10.37 13.64
C PHE A 143 -4.17 9.60 12.56
N ASN A 144 -4.78 10.32 11.62
CA ASN A 144 -5.26 9.67 10.41
C ASN A 144 -4.14 9.78 9.38
N ILE A 145 -3.33 8.72 9.25
CA ILE A 145 -2.27 8.63 8.24
C ILE A 145 -2.69 7.58 7.22
N PRO A 146 -3.44 7.95 6.17
CA PRO A 146 -3.68 7.06 5.06
C PRO A 146 -2.33 6.64 4.49
N HIS A 147 -2.08 5.33 4.43
CA HIS A 147 -0.88 4.75 3.81
C HIS A 147 0.45 5.07 4.51
N LEU A 148 0.49 5.03 5.85
CA LEU A 148 1.75 4.97 6.58
C LEU A 148 2.46 3.62 6.34
N VAL A 149 3.71 3.67 5.92
CA VAL A 149 4.60 2.50 5.86
C VAL A 149 5.84 2.79 6.68
N MET A 150 6.15 1.88 7.62
CA MET A 150 7.28 2.04 8.52
C MET A 150 8.51 1.28 8.03
N PHE A 151 9.67 1.95 8.10
CA PHE A 151 10.95 1.42 7.70
C PHE A 151 11.93 1.46 8.86
N SER A 152 12.79 0.45 8.99
CA SER A 152 13.91 0.51 9.93
C SER A 152 15.00 1.48 9.46
N GLU A 153 15.11 1.66 8.13
CA GLU A 153 16.03 2.57 7.47
C GLU A 153 15.39 3.09 6.17
N LEU A 154 15.35 4.41 6.02
CA LEU A 154 14.85 5.08 4.83
C LEU A 154 15.95 5.23 3.79
N SER A 155 15.69 4.69 2.61
CA SER A 155 16.43 4.98 1.39
C SER A 155 15.49 4.77 0.20
N GLU A 156 15.78 5.41 -0.94
CA GLU A 156 15.00 5.15 -2.16
C GLU A 156 14.97 3.66 -2.52
N ALA A 157 16.07 2.94 -2.31
CA ALA A 157 16.16 1.50 -2.61
C ALA A 157 15.27 0.66 -1.69
N THR A 158 15.26 0.95 -0.39
CA THR A 158 14.41 0.24 0.58
C THR A 158 12.93 0.55 0.31
N ILE A 159 12.60 1.83 0.08
CA ILE A 159 11.24 2.27 -0.25
C ILE A 159 10.78 1.59 -1.53
N TRP A 160 11.58 1.62 -2.61
CA TRP A 160 11.23 0.94 -3.87
C TRP A 160 10.96 -0.54 -3.66
N THR A 161 11.86 -1.23 -2.95
CA THR A 161 11.74 -2.67 -2.71
C THR A 161 10.47 -3.01 -1.95
N ALA A 162 10.17 -2.27 -0.88
CA ALA A 162 8.95 -2.47 -0.10
C ALA A 162 7.69 -2.14 -0.90
N MET A 163 7.65 -0.99 -1.58
CA MET A 163 6.50 -0.59 -2.39
C MET A 163 6.25 -1.55 -3.55
N LYS A 164 7.31 -2.06 -4.18
CA LYS A 164 7.20 -3.07 -5.23
C LYS A 164 6.66 -4.39 -4.69
N HIS A 165 7.11 -4.80 -3.51
CA HIS A 165 6.57 -5.99 -2.84
C HIS A 165 5.08 -5.81 -2.54
N MET A 166 4.69 -4.71 -1.89
CA MET A 166 3.28 -4.40 -1.60
C MET A 166 2.44 -4.33 -2.88
N ASP A 167 2.96 -3.75 -3.96
CA ASP A 167 2.29 -3.73 -5.25
C ASP A 167 2.03 -5.15 -5.77
N ASP A 168 3.06 -6.00 -5.76
CA ASP A 168 2.99 -7.38 -6.22
C ASP A 168 2.01 -8.23 -5.40
N GLN A 169 1.84 -7.92 -4.12
CA GLN A 169 0.84 -8.54 -3.24
C GLN A 169 -0.56 -7.95 -3.41
N GLY A 170 -0.75 -6.90 -4.22
CA GLY A 170 -2.02 -6.20 -4.37
C GLY A 170 -2.37 -5.27 -3.20
N GLU A 171 -1.47 -5.08 -2.25
CA GLU A 171 -1.69 -4.32 -1.02
C GLU A 171 -1.85 -2.82 -1.28
N LEU A 172 -1.10 -2.25 -2.23
CA LEU A 172 -1.23 -0.82 -2.57
C LEU A 172 -2.64 -0.44 -3.03
N GLU A 173 -3.25 -1.31 -3.84
CA GLU A 173 -4.64 -1.13 -4.28
C GLU A 173 -5.60 -1.32 -3.11
N ALA A 174 -5.44 -2.43 -2.38
CA ALA A 174 -6.23 -2.77 -1.21
C ALA A 174 -6.28 -1.65 -0.16
N SER A 175 -5.16 -0.95 0.09
CA SER A 175 -5.09 0.13 1.07
C SER A 175 -5.77 1.41 0.60
N SER A 176 -6.04 1.58 -0.70
CA SER A 176 -6.55 2.84 -1.26
C SER A 176 -8.06 2.81 -1.56
N VAL A 177 -8.66 1.63 -1.51
CA VAL A 177 -10.10 1.46 -1.60
C VAL A 177 -10.70 1.73 -0.22
N PRO A 178 -11.78 2.53 -0.09
CA PRO A 178 -12.46 2.71 1.19
C PRO A 178 -12.80 1.37 1.84
N TYR A 179 -12.60 1.26 3.16
CA TYR A 179 -13.09 0.11 3.91
C TYR A 179 -14.61 0.02 3.73
N SER A 180 -15.08 -1.04 3.07
CA SER A 180 -16.50 -1.36 2.96
C SER A 180 -16.88 -2.39 4.02
N HIS A 181 -18.12 -2.33 4.52
CA HIS A 181 -18.63 -3.27 5.54
C HIS A 181 -18.47 -4.74 5.15
N ALA A 182 -18.60 -5.07 3.85
CA ALA A 182 -18.42 -6.43 3.32
C ALA A 182 -16.98 -6.97 3.42
N ARG A 183 -15.99 -6.09 3.56
CA ARG A 183 -14.58 -6.49 3.75
C ARG A 183 -14.29 -6.85 5.21
N MET A 184 -14.97 -6.22 6.16
CA MET A 184 -14.85 -6.51 7.59
C MET A 184 -15.30 -7.92 7.95
N GLU A 185 -16.37 -8.42 7.31
CA GLU A 185 -16.88 -9.78 7.56
C GLU A 185 -15.90 -10.86 7.06
N ASN A 186 -15.24 -10.64 5.91
CA ASN A 186 -14.26 -11.59 5.37
C ASN A 186 -12.93 -11.62 6.14
N ASP A 187 -12.47 -10.48 6.68
CA ASP A 187 -11.23 -10.44 7.45
C ASP A 187 -11.41 -11.13 8.83
N LEU A 188 -12.62 -11.07 9.41
CA LEU A 188 -12.97 -11.75 10.66
C LEU A 188 -13.17 -13.28 10.51
N GLU A 189 -13.43 -13.77 9.30
CA GLU A 189 -13.59 -15.21 9.02
C GLU A 189 -12.25 -15.92 8.73
N ASN A 190 -11.16 -15.17 8.55
CA ASN A 190 -9.83 -15.70 8.20
C ASN A 190 -8.78 -15.58 9.33
N GLU A 191 -9.16 -15.14 10.53
CA GLU A 191 -8.37 -15.23 11.78
C GLU A 191 -8.78 -16.44 12.62
#